data_AF-A0AAN5DAP7-F1
#
_entry.id   AF-A0AAN5DAP7-F1
#
_cell.length_a   1.000
_cell.length_b   1.000
_cell.length_c   1.000
_cell.angle_alpha   90.00
_cell.angle_beta   90.00
_cell.angle_gamma   90.00
#
_symmetry.space_group_name_H-M   'P 1'
#
loop_
_entity.id
_entity.type
_entity.pdbx_description
1 polymer ?
#
loop_
_entity_poly.entity_id
_entity_poly.type
_entity_poly.pdbx_seq_one_letter_code
_entity_poly.pdbx_strand_id
1 'polypeptide(L)'
;CFVWGGCGFSGCGMRCGLGGICRKAHGATTLKELPQESTGDPDTDFLSCCENAGIPKECHDKCNYKRFTKDAMVRMFLRLDECPVTAAVEMQRCATRGTDHSECCRRNAVHTTLAGEKCLIFCKEDAGNATLLDISYI
;
A
#
# COMPACT_ATOMS: atom_id res chain seq x y z
N CYS A 1 -41.83 43.98 -1.25
CA CYS A 1 -41.42 43.56 0.09
C CYS A 1 -40.65 42.25 -0.01
N PHE A 2 -39.41 42.20 0.47
CA PHE A 2 -38.65 40.97 0.66
C PHE A 2 -39.30 40.12 1.75
N VAL A 3 -39.32 38.79 1.59
CA VAL A 3 -38.99 37.79 2.62
C VAL A 3 -38.61 36.48 1.91
N TRP A 4 -37.54 35.88 2.46
CA TRP A 4 -36.81 34.67 2.08
C TRP A 4 -37.46 33.45 2.77
N GLY A 5 -37.59 32.30 2.09
CA GLY A 5 -37.94 31.05 2.76
C GLY A 5 -38.56 29.96 1.88
N GLY A 6 -37.78 28.89 1.66
CA GLY A 6 -38.30 27.52 1.56
C GLY A 6 -38.85 27.06 0.19
N CYS A 7 -37.99 26.45 -0.62
CA CYS A 7 -38.44 25.60 -1.73
C CYS A 7 -38.84 24.23 -1.19
N GLY A 8 -40.10 24.08 -0.79
CA GLY A 8 -40.75 22.78 -0.73
C GLY A 8 -41.01 22.29 -2.15
N PHE A 9 -40.37 21.19 -2.55
CA PHE A 9 -40.77 20.46 -3.75
C PHE A 9 -41.47 19.16 -3.35
N SER A 10 -42.79 19.21 -3.56
CA SER A 10 -43.69 18.11 -3.96
C SER A 10 -43.22 16.69 -3.69
N GLY A 11 -43.91 16.06 -2.74
CA GLY A 11 -43.78 14.66 -2.43
C GLY A 11 -44.01 13.77 -3.66
N CYS A 12 -43.07 12.86 -3.88
CA CYS A 12 -43.29 11.66 -4.66
C CYS A 12 -44.15 10.71 -3.81
N GLY A 13 -45.46 10.70 -4.08
CA GLY A 13 -46.38 9.76 -3.45
C GLY A 13 -46.18 8.36 -4.00
N MET A 14 -45.39 7.52 -3.32
CA MET A 14 -45.42 6.07 -3.51
C MET A 14 -46.21 5.45 -2.36
N ARG A 15 -47.39 4.91 -2.69
CA ARG A 15 -48.20 4.09 -1.78
C ARG A 15 -47.53 2.73 -1.63
N CYS A 16 -47.08 2.38 -0.42
CA CYS A 16 -46.85 0.98 -0.05
C CYS A 16 -47.94 0.57 0.93
N GLY A 17 -48.94 -0.17 0.44
CA GLY A 17 -49.87 -0.91 1.28
C GLY A 17 -49.20 -2.19 1.77
N LEU A 18 -49.54 -2.57 3.02
CA LEU A 18 -49.21 -3.81 3.73
C LEU A 18 -47.76 -3.99 4.21
N GLY A 19 -47.59 -3.81 5.52
CA GLY A 19 -46.62 -4.53 6.36
C GLY A 19 -45.15 -4.18 6.17
N GLY A 20 -44.61 -3.26 6.97
CA GLY A 20 -43.15 -3.11 7.08
C GLY A 20 -42.73 -1.88 7.87
N ILE A 21 -41.87 -2.08 8.87
CA ILE A 21 -41.22 -1.01 9.63
C ILE A 21 -40.10 -0.46 8.75
N CYS A 22 -40.28 0.74 8.18
CA CYS A 22 -39.25 1.37 7.35
C CYS A 22 -38.11 1.91 8.23
N ARG A 23 -37.07 1.09 8.44
CA ARG A 23 -35.80 1.57 8.98
C ARG A 23 -35.04 2.30 7.88
N LYS A 24 -34.57 3.50 8.19
CA LYS A 24 -33.80 4.38 7.31
C LYS A 24 -32.51 3.67 6.89
N ALA A 25 -32.36 3.35 5.60
CA ALA A 25 -31.11 2.81 5.08
C ALA A 25 -30.07 3.94 5.05
N HIS A 26 -29.07 3.86 5.92
CA HIS A 26 -27.88 4.68 5.79
C HIS A 26 -27.02 4.06 4.70
N GLY A 27 -26.86 4.78 3.58
CA GLY A 27 -25.98 4.37 2.49
C GLY A 27 -24.55 4.22 3.01
N ALA A 28 -23.98 3.03 2.89
CA ALA A 28 -22.59 2.78 3.17
C ALA A 28 -21.77 3.41 2.04
N THR A 29 -21.20 4.58 2.30
CA THR A 29 -20.09 5.10 1.51
C THR A 29 -18.93 4.12 1.65
N THR A 30 -18.60 3.42 0.56
CA THR A 30 -17.34 2.70 0.41
C THR A 30 -16.21 3.69 0.70
N LEU A 31 -15.51 3.47 1.81
CA LEU A 31 -14.32 4.23 2.17
C LEU A 31 -13.30 4.01 1.04
N LYS A 32 -13.10 5.03 0.22
CA LYS A 32 -11.89 5.13 -0.58
C LYS A 32 -10.79 5.28 0.47
N GLU A 33 -9.96 4.26 0.66
CA GLU A 33 -8.74 4.39 1.46
C GLU A 33 -7.97 5.57 0.85
N LEU A 34 -8.07 6.71 1.53
CA LEU A 34 -7.16 7.81 1.33
C LEU A 34 -5.76 7.21 1.55
N PRO A 35 -4.76 7.54 0.71
CA PRO A 35 -3.38 7.20 1.02
C PRO A 35 -3.17 7.62 2.47
N GLN A 36 -2.87 6.67 3.35
CA GLN A 36 -2.65 6.96 4.75
C GLN A 36 -1.39 7.83 4.78
N GLU A 37 -1.54 9.14 4.71
CA GLU A 37 -0.48 10.08 5.02
C GLU A 37 -0.35 10.03 6.54
N SER A 38 0.39 9.03 7.00
CA SER A 38 0.77 8.90 8.40
C SER A 38 1.53 10.16 8.75
N THR A 39 1.01 10.93 9.70
CA THR A 39 1.73 12.04 10.35
C THR A 39 2.87 11.56 11.24
N GLY A 40 3.23 10.28 11.12
CA GLY A 40 4.30 9.59 11.82
C GLY A 40 5.54 9.47 10.95
N ASP A 41 6.64 9.06 11.58
CA ASP A 41 7.89 8.83 10.88
C ASP A 41 7.76 7.61 9.93
N PRO A 42 8.13 7.71 8.64
CA PRO A 42 7.90 6.64 7.67
C PRO A 42 8.68 5.36 8.00
N ASP A 43 9.79 5.44 8.75
CA ASP A 43 10.50 4.26 9.21
C ASP A 43 9.70 3.52 10.29
N THR A 44 8.91 4.23 11.11
CA THR A 44 8.05 3.59 12.12
C THR A 44 6.91 2.80 11.50
N ASP A 45 6.30 3.30 10.41
CA ASP A 45 5.28 2.55 9.68
C ASP A 45 5.88 1.34 8.95
N PHE A 46 7.08 1.51 8.38
CA PHE A 46 7.79 0.41 7.72
C PHE A 46 8.10 -0.71 8.71
N LEU A 47 8.67 -0.38 9.88
CA LEU A 47 8.94 -1.35 10.94
C LEU A 47 7.65 -2.03 11.43
N SER A 48 6.58 -1.27 11.66
CA SER A 48 5.29 -1.83 12.08
C SER A 48 4.73 -2.83 11.06
N CYS A 49 4.88 -2.55 9.77
CA CYS A 49 4.49 -3.50 8.72
C CYS A 49 5.34 -4.77 8.77
N CYS A 50 6.66 -4.67 8.98
CA CYS A 50 7.54 -5.83 9.08
C CYS A 50 7.14 -6.75 10.25
N GLU A 51 6.82 -6.17 11.41
CA GLU A 51 6.36 -6.91 12.58
C GLU A 51 5.05 -7.67 12.29
N ASN A 52 4.10 -7.00 11.62
CA ASN A 52 2.81 -7.59 11.26
C ASN A 52 2.91 -8.67 10.17
N ALA A 53 3.87 -8.55 9.26
CA ALA A 53 4.16 -9.54 8.21
C ALA A 53 4.87 -10.80 8.76
N GLY A 54 5.26 -10.81 10.04
CA GLY A 54 5.94 -11.96 10.66
C GLY A 54 7.39 -12.11 10.20
N ILE A 55 8.04 -11.01 9.82
CA ILE A 55 9.44 -10.99 9.45
C ILE A 55 10.30 -11.30 10.69
N PRO A 56 11.40 -12.06 10.57
CA PRO A 56 12.28 -12.33 11.71
C PRO A 56 12.90 -11.06 12.30
N LYS A 57 13.12 -11.03 13.62
CA LYS A 57 13.64 -9.84 14.32
C LYS A 57 15.02 -9.41 13.84
N GLU A 58 15.81 -10.34 13.33
CA GLU A 58 17.12 -10.13 12.73
C GLU A 58 17.04 -9.20 11.50
N CYS A 59 15.89 -9.17 10.83
CA CYS A 59 15.62 -8.29 9.69
C CYS A 59 15.04 -6.93 10.07
N HIS A 60 14.57 -6.72 11.31
CA HIS A 60 13.88 -5.49 11.71
C HIS A 60 14.80 -4.27 11.64
N ASP A 61 16.10 -4.42 11.88
CA ASP A 61 17.08 -3.34 11.73
C ASP A 61 17.22 -2.86 10.28
N LYS A 62 16.75 -3.66 9.32
CA LYS A 62 16.67 -3.32 7.90
C LYS A 62 15.31 -2.78 7.48
N CYS A 63 14.29 -2.81 8.34
CA CYS A 63 12.98 -2.19 8.08
C CYS A 63 13.05 -0.67 8.32
N ASN A 64 14.01 -0.04 7.66
CA ASN A 64 14.30 1.39 7.71
C ASN A 64 14.82 1.81 6.33
N TYR A 65 14.34 2.92 5.77
CA TYR A 65 14.69 3.34 4.42
C TYR A 65 16.20 3.65 4.25
N LYS A 66 16.92 3.95 5.34
CA LYS A 66 18.38 4.18 5.31
C LYS A 66 19.19 2.89 5.33
N ARG A 67 18.63 1.80 5.86
CA ARG A 67 19.30 0.50 6.01
C ARG A 67 18.89 -0.50 4.93
N PHE A 68 17.72 -0.31 4.35
CA PHE A 68 17.21 -1.09 3.24
C PHE A 68 17.81 -0.65 1.89
N THR A 69 19.09 -0.94 1.71
CA THR A 69 19.86 -0.54 0.51
C THR A 69 20.19 -1.72 -0.38
N LYS A 70 20.64 -1.44 -1.62
CA LYS A 70 21.16 -2.46 -2.55
C LYS A 70 22.21 -3.35 -1.89
N ASP A 71 23.16 -2.75 -1.16
CA ASP A 71 24.24 -3.51 -0.50
C ASP A 71 23.70 -4.44 0.58
N ALA A 72 22.69 -4.01 1.33
CA ALA A 72 22.03 -4.87 2.31
C ALA A 72 21.34 -6.07 1.63
N MET A 73 20.61 -5.83 0.53
CA MET A 73 19.98 -6.92 -0.24
C MET A 73 21.01 -7.90 -0.83
N VAL A 74 22.13 -7.39 -1.35
CA VAL A 74 23.22 -8.24 -1.87
C VAL A 74 23.82 -9.10 -0.75
N ARG A 75 24.03 -8.55 0.44
CA ARG A 75 24.52 -9.33 1.59
C ARG A 75 23.53 -10.40 2.04
N MET A 76 22.23 -10.10 2.04
CA MET A 76 21.17 -11.07 2.33
C MET A 76 21.16 -12.21 1.29
N PHE A 77 21.34 -11.87 0.00
CA PHE A 77 21.44 -12.85 -1.08
C PHE A 77 22.65 -13.76 -0.92
N LEU A 78 23.82 -13.19 -0.63
CA LEU A 78 25.07 -13.92 -0.41
C LEU A 78 25.13 -14.64 0.95
N ARG A 79 24.06 -14.55 1.76
CA ARG A 79 24.00 -15.06 3.14
C ARG A 79 25.15 -14.58 4.03
N LEU A 80 25.64 -13.37 3.76
CA LEU A 80 26.57 -12.63 4.61
C LEU A 80 25.83 -11.84 5.69
N ASP A 81 24.50 -11.91 5.69
CA ASP A 81 23.60 -11.24 6.61
C ASP A 81 22.75 -12.27 7.35
N GLU A 82 22.41 -11.96 8.61
CA GLU A 82 21.53 -12.81 9.44
C GLU A 82 20.10 -12.82 8.90
N CYS A 83 19.70 -11.75 8.20
CA CYS A 83 18.40 -11.66 7.56
C CYS A 83 18.37 -12.43 6.22
N PRO A 84 17.50 -13.45 6.05
CA PRO A 84 17.44 -14.22 4.82
C PRO A 84 16.82 -13.42 3.66
N VAL A 85 17.29 -13.68 2.44
CA VAL A 85 16.74 -13.05 1.20
C VAL A 85 15.24 -13.29 0.99
N THR A 86 14.67 -14.35 1.56
CA THR A 86 13.23 -14.64 1.49
C THR A 86 12.37 -13.56 2.15
N ALA A 87 12.90 -12.87 3.17
CA ALA A 87 12.21 -11.76 3.82
C ALA A 87 12.19 -10.50 2.95
N ALA A 88 13.10 -10.37 1.98
CA ALA A 88 13.24 -9.16 1.17
C ALA A 88 11.98 -8.82 0.36
N VAL A 89 11.20 -9.82 -0.07
CA VAL A 89 9.93 -9.59 -0.79
C VAL A 89 8.92 -8.87 0.12
N GLU A 90 8.70 -9.38 1.32
CA GLU A 90 7.77 -8.77 2.28
C GLU A 90 8.28 -7.42 2.80
N MET A 91 9.59 -7.28 2.98
CA MET A 91 10.19 -5.98 3.32
C MET A 91 9.95 -4.95 2.21
N GLN A 92 10.16 -5.32 0.94
CA GLN A 92 9.89 -4.44 -0.20
C GLN A 92 8.40 -4.08 -0.27
N ARG A 93 7.51 -5.04 -0.04
CA ARG A 93 6.07 -4.82 0.05
C ARG A 93 5.73 -3.77 1.11
N CYS A 94 6.27 -3.92 2.32
CA CYS A 94 6.10 -2.96 3.40
C CYS A 94 6.67 -1.57 3.06
N ALA A 95 7.83 -1.49 2.39
CA ALA A 95 8.42 -0.23 1.95
C ALA A 95 7.56 0.48 0.89
N THR A 96 6.82 -0.25 0.06
CA THR A 96 5.90 0.36 -0.93
C THR A 96 4.56 0.81 -0.34
N ARG A 97 4.26 0.50 0.94
CA ARG A 97 3.00 0.85 1.63
C ARG A 97 1.73 0.42 0.88
N GLY A 98 1.85 -0.57 0.02
CA GLY A 98 0.75 -1.02 -0.83
C GLY A 98 0.31 -0.06 -1.93
N THR A 99 1.13 0.94 -2.28
CA THR A 99 0.80 1.88 -3.37
C THR A 99 1.66 1.64 -4.61
N ASP A 100 1.04 1.76 -5.79
CA ASP A 100 1.73 1.67 -7.08
C ASP A 100 2.56 2.95 -7.34
N HIS A 101 3.89 2.81 -7.26
CA HIS A 101 4.88 3.84 -7.54
C HIS A 101 5.48 3.75 -8.95
N SER A 102 4.91 2.95 -9.86
CA SER A 102 5.50 2.68 -11.18
C SER A 102 5.71 3.93 -12.03
N GLU A 103 4.84 4.94 -11.94
CA GLU A 103 5.04 6.21 -12.61
C GLU A 103 6.27 6.96 -12.07
N CYS A 104 6.40 7.02 -10.74
CA CYS A 104 7.56 7.63 -10.08
C CYS A 104 8.85 6.90 -10.46
N CYS A 105 8.84 5.57 -10.44
CA CYS A 105 9.97 4.76 -10.87
C CYS A 105 10.36 4.97 -12.34
N ARG A 106 9.37 5.10 -13.24
CA ARG A 106 9.63 5.40 -14.65
C ARG A 106 10.26 6.77 -14.83
N ARG A 107 9.75 7.79 -14.14
CA ARG A 107 10.31 9.15 -14.16
C ARG A 107 11.75 9.20 -13.63
N ASN A 108 12.07 8.35 -12.66
CA ASN A 108 13.43 8.19 -12.12
C ASN A 108 14.30 7.19 -12.90
N ALA A 109 13.88 6.78 -14.10
CA ALA A 109 14.65 5.90 -14.99
C ALA A 109 15.00 4.52 -14.37
N VAL A 110 14.22 4.03 -13.39
CA VAL A 110 14.42 2.69 -12.79
C VAL A 110 14.31 1.58 -13.85
N HIS A 111 13.45 1.78 -14.85
CA HIS A 111 13.23 0.88 -15.97
C HIS A 111 14.36 0.86 -17.01
N THR A 112 15.31 1.80 -16.98
CA THR A 112 16.42 1.87 -17.95
C THR A 112 17.70 1.25 -17.42
N THR A 113 17.64 0.60 -16.26
CA THR A 113 18.78 -0.15 -15.70
C THR A 113 19.04 -1.42 -16.51
N LEU A 114 20.12 -2.15 -16.21
CA LEU A 114 20.46 -3.41 -16.87
C LEU A 114 19.34 -4.46 -16.77
N ALA A 115 18.59 -4.45 -15.66
CA ALA A 115 17.44 -5.33 -15.46
C ALA A 115 16.19 -4.88 -16.25
N GLY A 116 16.19 -3.70 -16.85
CA GLY A 116 15.11 -3.17 -17.67
C GLY A 116 13.81 -2.97 -16.88
N GLU A 117 12.68 -3.38 -17.47
CA GLU A 117 11.36 -3.28 -16.82
C GLU A 117 11.20 -4.21 -15.60
N LYS A 118 12.13 -5.16 -15.37
CA LYS A 118 12.07 -6.06 -14.22
C LYS A 118 12.08 -5.32 -12.89
N CYS A 119 12.79 -4.20 -12.78
CA CYS A 119 12.80 -3.41 -11.55
C CYS A 119 11.45 -2.73 -11.25
N LEU A 120 10.55 -2.61 -12.24
CA LEU A 120 9.24 -2.00 -12.04
C LEU A 120 8.29 -2.89 -11.22
N ILE A 121 8.56 -4.19 -11.10
CA ILE A 121 7.76 -5.07 -10.25
C ILE A 121 7.85 -4.62 -8.79
N PHE A 122 9.03 -4.19 -8.34
CA PHE A 122 9.26 -3.70 -6.98
C PHE A 122 8.68 -2.30 -6.72
N CYS A 123 8.22 -1.63 -7.78
CA CYS A 123 7.53 -0.36 -7.69
C CYS A 123 6.02 -0.53 -7.49
N LYS A 124 5.50 -1.75 -7.62
CA LYS A 124 4.08 -2.08 -7.47
C LYS A 124 3.91 -3.02 -6.30
N GLU A 125 2.77 -2.91 -5.61
CA GLU A 125 2.36 -3.97 -4.71
C GLU A 125 1.71 -5.09 -5.53
N ASP A 126 2.42 -6.20 -5.74
CA ASP A 126 1.84 -7.38 -6.36
C ASP A 126 1.00 -8.12 -5.31
N ALA A 127 -0.30 -7.82 -5.24
CA ALA A 127 -1.26 -8.40 -4.30
C ALA A 127 -1.58 -9.90 -4.51
N GLY A 128 -0.60 -10.73 -4.89
CA GLY A 128 -0.80 -12.18 -4.97
C GLY A 128 0.22 -13.00 -5.75
N ASN A 129 1.27 -12.40 -6.33
CA ASN A 129 2.29 -13.16 -7.06
C ASN A 129 3.67 -12.78 -6.51
N ALA A 130 4.04 -13.35 -5.36
CA ALA A 130 5.34 -13.11 -4.73
C ALA A 130 6.47 -13.49 -5.70
N THR A 131 7.07 -12.50 -6.35
CA THR A 131 8.20 -12.73 -7.23
C THR A 131 9.41 -13.08 -6.38
N LEU A 132 9.93 -14.30 -6.54
CA LEU A 132 11.19 -14.68 -5.91
C LEU A 132 12.32 -13.80 -6.46
N LEU A 133 13.01 -13.07 -5.60
CA LEU A 133 14.21 -12.33 -5.99
C LEU A 133 15.33 -13.31 -6.36
N ASP A 134 15.88 -13.14 -7.56
CA ASP A 134 17.03 -13.88 -8.07
C ASP A 134 18.15 -12.91 -8.50
N ILE A 135 19.35 -13.42 -8.81
CA ILE A 135 20.50 -12.62 -9.23
C ILE A 135 20.26 -11.75 -10.46
N SER A 136 19.24 -12.01 -11.27
CA SER A 136 18.95 -11.19 -12.45
C SER A 136 18.44 -9.77 -12.13
N TYR A 137 18.24 -9.45 -10.85
CA TYR A 137 17.71 -8.18 -10.34
C TYR A 137 18.76 -7.28 -9.66
N ILE A 138 20.03 -7.70 -9.54
CA ILE A 138 21.14 -6.99 -8.90
C ILE A 138 22.19 -6.51 -9.90
#